data_AF-A0A3S0R4V3-F1
#
_entry.id   AF-A0A3S0R4V3-F1
#
_cell.length_a   1.000
_cell.length_b   1.000
_cell.length_c   1.000
_cell.angle_alpha   90.00
_cell.angle_beta   90.00
_cell.angle_gamma   90.00
#
_symmetry.space_group_name_H-M   'P 1'
#
loop_
_entity.id
_entity.type
_entity.pdbx_description
1 polymer ?
#
loop_
_entity_poly.entity_id
_entity_poly.type
_entity_poly.pdbx_seq_one_letter_code
_entity_poly.pdbx_strand_id
1 'polypeptide(L)'
;MSASTSIRLAQRMATTGSLEPARQGRPPGGGKLAPHAALLIGWVEAQGDITMPELAAKLKAERGVTAHPASLSRFLIASGFTVKKNSAGDRIRSR
;
A
#
# COMPACT_ATOMS: atom_id res chain seq x y z
N MET A 1 -32.53 5.31 -19.01
CA MET A 1 -31.80 4.02 -18.83
C MET A 1 -31.82 3.28 -20.15
N SER A 2 -30.71 2.69 -20.58
CA SER A 2 -30.71 1.84 -21.78
C SER A 2 -31.32 0.47 -21.44
N ALA A 3 -31.94 -0.18 -22.43
CA ALA A 3 -32.52 -1.52 -22.27
C ALA A 3 -31.49 -2.53 -21.70
N SER A 4 -30.24 -2.44 -22.14
CA SER A 4 -29.15 -3.29 -21.66
C SER A 4 -28.78 -3.05 -20.19
N THR A 5 -28.86 -1.81 -19.70
CA THR A 5 -28.61 -1.47 -18.30
C THR A 5 -29.68 -2.09 -17.39
N SER A 6 -30.95 -2.01 -17.79
CA SER A 6 -32.07 -2.57 -17.02
C SER A 6 -31.96 -4.09 -16.90
N ILE A 7 -31.59 -4.78 -17.97
CA ILE A 7 -31.37 -6.23 -17.97
C ILE A 7 -30.24 -6.62 -17.01
N ARG A 8 -29.09 -5.92 -17.06
CA ARG A 8 -27.93 -6.19 -16.18
C ARG A 8 -28.26 -5.96 -14.70
N LEU A 9 -29.08 -4.96 -14.40
CA LEU A 9 -29.51 -4.65 -13.04
C LEU A 9 -30.45 -5.75 -12.48
N ALA A 10 -31.41 -6.20 -13.29
CA ALA A 10 -32.31 -7.30 -12.93
C ALA A 10 -31.55 -8.62 -12.72
N GLN A 11 -30.62 -8.95 -13.63
CA GLN A 11 -29.74 -10.12 -13.48
C GLN A 11 -28.93 -10.05 -12.19
N ARG A 12 -28.35 -8.89 -11.88
CA ARG A 12 -27.57 -8.72 -10.66
C ARG A 12 -28.41 -8.88 -9.39
N MET A 13 -29.63 -8.36 -9.39
CA MET A 13 -30.56 -8.57 -8.28
C MET A 13 -30.87 -10.06 -8.09
N ALA A 14 -31.10 -10.80 -9.17
CA ALA A 14 -31.35 -12.23 -9.11
C ALA A 14 -30.13 -13.02 -8.59
N THR A 15 -28.91 -12.65 -8.97
CA THR A 15 -27.68 -13.37 -8.59
C THR A 15 -27.17 -13.00 -7.20
N THR A 16 -27.22 -11.72 -6.82
CA THR A 16 -26.54 -11.18 -5.63
C THR A 16 -27.52 -10.69 -4.55
N GLY A 17 -28.82 -10.55 -4.88
CA GLY A 17 -29.82 -9.98 -3.97
C GLY A 17 -29.62 -8.49 -3.65
N SER A 18 -28.75 -7.81 -4.40
CA SER A 18 -28.41 -6.41 -4.17
C SER A 18 -28.21 -5.63 -5.47
N LEU A 19 -28.68 -4.37 -5.46
CA LEU A 19 -28.46 -3.39 -6.52
C LEU A 19 -27.23 -2.51 -6.26
N GLU A 20 -26.62 -2.60 -5.09
CA GLU A 20 -25.46 -1.78 -4.68
C GLU A 20 -24.29 -2.00 -5.61
N PRO A 21 -23.77 -1.00 -6.33
CA PRO A 21 -22.74 -1.22 -7.34
C PRO A 21 -21.54 -2.02 -6.79
N ALA A 22 -20.98 -2.90 -7.62
CA ALA A 22 -19.74 -3.56 -7.27
C ALA A 22 -18.64 -2.51 -7.05
N ARG A 23 -17.72 -2.78 -6.12
CA ARG A 23 -16.59 -1.88 -5.85
C ARG A 23 -15.84 -1.57 -7.15
N GLN A 24 -15.79 -0.30 -7.51
CA GLN A 24 -15.07 0.18 -8.69
C GLN A 24 -13.64 0.58 -8.31
N GLY A 25 -12.71 0.45 -9.25
CA GLY A 25 -11.33 0.92 -9.11
C GLY A 25 -10.31 -0.14 -8.70
N ARG A 26 -9.09 0.31 -8.39
CA ARG A 26 -7.95 -0.57 -8.07
C ARG A 26 -8.22 -1.36 -6.77
N PRO A 27 -7.94 -2.67 -6.73
CA PRO A 27 -8.06 -3.45 -5.51
C PRO A 27 -7.21 -2.84 -4.39
N PRO A 28 -7.69 -2.87 -3.14
CA PRO A 28 -6.88 -2.46 -2.00
C PRO A 28 -5.73 -3.47 -1.88
N GLY A 29 -4.50 -2.96 -1.82
CA GLY A 29 -3.33 -3.79 -1.69
C GLY A 29 -2.09 -2.99 -2.06
N GLY A 30 -1.06 -3.06 -1.22
CA GLY A 30 0.23 -2.37 -1.39
C GLY A 30 1.03 -2.77 -2.64
N GLY A 31 0.39 -3.35 -3.66
CA GLY A 31 1.00 -3.86 -4.87
C GLY A 31 2.02 -4.95 -4.55
N LYS A 32 3.14 -4.91 -5.28
CA LYS A 32 4.27 -5.84 -5.12
C LYS A 32 4.91 -5.82 -3.72
N LEU A 33 4.62 -4.80 -2.91
CA LEU A 33 5.15 -4.65 -1.55
C LEU A 33 4.26 -5.28 -0.48
N ALA A 34 3.00 -5.60 -0.78
CA ALA A 34 2.07 -6.15 0.21
C ALA A 34 2.57 -7.46 0.87
N PRO A 35 3.17 -8.42 0.13
CA PRO A 35 3.73 -9.62 0.74
C PRO A 35 4.96 -9.36 1.63
N HIS A 36 5.63 -8.22 1.46
CA HIS A 36 6.85 -7.85 2.18
C HIS A 36 6.59 -6.80 3.27
N ALA A 37 5.32 -6.50 3.57
CA ALA A 37 4.90 -5.47 4.51
C ALA A 37 5.54 -5.63 5.89
N ALA A 38 5.41 -6.82 6.49
CA ALA A 38 5.92 -7.09 7.83
C ALA A 38 7.45 -6.92 7.93
N LEU A 39 8.19 -7.33 6.89
CA LEU A 39 9.65 -7.19 6.86
C LEU A 39 10.08 -5.73 6.74
N LEU A 40 9.45 -4.98 5.83
CA LEU A 40 9.73 -3.56 5.64
C LEU A 40 9.43 -2.77 6.92
N ILE A 41 8.31 -3.07 7.57
CA ILE A 41 7.93 -2.46 8.85
C ILE A 41 8.97 -2.79 9.93
N GLY A 42 9.33 -4.07 10.08
CA GLY A 42 10.32 -4.49 11.07
C GLY A 42 11.70 -3.84 10.88
N TRP A 43 12.16 -3.65 9.65
CA TRP A 43 13.42 -2.92 9.40
C TRP A 43 13.32 -1.44 9.74
N VAL A 44 12.19 -0.80 9.43
CA VAL A 44 11.97 0.61 9.74
C VAL A 44 11.83 0.82 11.24
N GLU A 45 11.19 -0.10 11.97
CA GLU A 45 11.09 -0.04 13.43
C GLU A 45 12.43 -0.30 14.12
N ALA A 46 13.24 -1.22 13.60
CA ALA A 46 14.58 -1.50 14.15
C ALA A 46 15.59 -0.37 13.87
N GLN A 47 15.51 0.26 12.70
CA GLN A 47 16.46 1.28 12.24
C GLN A 47 15.67 2.50 11.73
N GLY A 48 15.08 3.25 12.66
CA GLY A 48 14.16 4.37 12.41
C GLY A 48 14.62 5.44 11.41
N ASP A 49 15.93 5.57 11.18
CA ASP A 49 16.53 6.52 10.23
C ASP A 49 16.99 5.88 8.90
N ILE A 50 16.66 4.62 8.61
CA ILE A 50 17.06 3.97 7.34
C ILE A 50 16.53 4.73 6.14
N THR A 51 17.38 5.19 5.23
CA THR A 51 16.91 6.02 4.10
C THR A 51 16.11 5.19 3.08
N MET A 52 15.25 5.82 2.29
CA MET A 52 14.45 5.08 1.27
C MET A 52 15.31 4.37 0.21
N PRO A 53 16.42 4.96 -0.29
CA PRO A 53 17.34 4.25 -1.19
C PRO A 53 18.02 3.04 -0.53
N GLU A 54 18.44 3.16 0.73
CA GLU A 54 19.00 2.04 1.49
C GLU A 54 17.97 0.92 1.68
N LEU A 55 16.73 1.29 2.02
CA LEU A 55 15.64 0.35 2.16
C LEU A 55 15.35 -0.38 0.84
N ALA A 56 15.42 0.33 -0.29
CA ALA A 56 15.25 -0.25 -1.63
C ALA A 56 16.39 -1.23 -1.98
N ALA A 57 17.64 -0.85 -1.66
CA ALA A 57 18.81 -1.72 -1.87
C ALA A 57 18.71 -2.99 -1.02
N LYS A 58 18.33 -2.86 0.26
CA LYS A 58 18.12 -3.98 1.17
C LYS A 58 17.00 -4.91 0.69
N LEU A 59 15.88 -4.34 0.25
CA LEU A 59 14.78 -5.12 -0.32
C LEU A 59 15.21 -5.91 -1.57
N LYS A 60 16.02 -5.30 -2.44
CA LYS A 60 16.56 -5.96 -3.63
C LYS A 60 17.53 -7.08 -3.25
N ALA A 61 18.40 -6.86 -2.26
CA ALA A 61 19.37 -7.85 -1.82
C ALA A 61 18.70 -9.08 -1.16
N GLU A 62 17.73 -8.86 -0.27
CA GLU A 62 17.12 -9.96 0.50
C GLU A 62 15.98 -10.68 -0.22
N ARG A 63 15.21 -9.98 -1.08
CA ARG A 63 14.00 -10.52 -1.71
C ARG A 63 14.01 -10.46 -3.23
N GLY A 64 15.02 -9.86 -3.85
CA GLY A 64 15.06 -9.68 -5.31
C GLY A 64 14.01 -8.68 -5.84
N VAL A 65 13.26 -8.00 -4.96
CA VAL A 65 12.19 -7.09 -5.35
C VAL A 65 12.75 -5.70 -5.59
N THR A 66 12.59 -5.20 -6.81
CA THR A 66 12.97 -3.83 -7.15
C THR A 66 11.77 -2.91 -6.94
N ALA A 67 11.92 -1.94 -6.04
CA ALA A 67 10.92 -0.90 -5.78
C ALA A 67 11.58 0.47 -5.83
N HIS A 68 10.89 1.45 -6.43
CA HIS A 68 11.36 2.82 -6.44
C HIS A 68 11.26 3.43 -5.02
N PRO A 69 12.22 4.26 -4.55
CA PRO A 69 12.18 4.88 -3.23
C PRO A 69 10.85 5.61 -2.91
N ALA A 70 10.27 6.28 -3.91
CA ALA A 70 8.95 6.93 -3.75
C ALA A 70 7.80 5.94 -3.50
N SER A 71 7.87 4.72 -4.06
CA SER A 71 6.87 3.67 -3.82
C SER A 71 6.97 3.15 -2.38
N LEU A 72 8.18 3.02 -1.84
CA LEU A 72 8.40 2.66 -0.43
C LEU A 72 7.90 3.74 0.51
N SER A 73 8.17 5.00 0.21
CA SER A 73 7.64 6.13 0.99
C SER A 73 6.12 6.12 1.05
N ARG A 74 5.44 6.00 -0.11
CA ARG A 74 3.98 5.90 -0.18
C ARG A 74 3.43 4.70 0.58
N PHE A 75 4.12 3.56 0.50
CA PHE A 75 3.75 2.33 1.21
C PHE A 75 3.83 2.50 2.73
N LEU A 76 4.89 3.13 3.23
CA LEU A 76 5.08 3.39 4.66
C LEU A 76 4.07 4.42 5.19
N ILE A 77 3.79 5.48 4.44
CA ILE A 77 2.74 6.45 4.78
C ILE A 77 1.37 5.75 4.87
N ALA A 78 1.05 4.89 3.90
CA ALA A 78 -0.19 4.11 3.92
C ALA A 78 -0.24 3.11 5.10
N SER A 79 0.92 2.72 5.64
CA SER A 79 1.04 1.86 6.83
C SER A 79 1.03 2.65 8.16
N GLY A 80 0.93 3.99 8.09
CA GLY A 80 0.84 4.88 9.24
C GLY A 80 2.16 5.54 9.67
N PHE A 81 3.27 5.30 8.97
CA PHE A 81 4.56 5.89 9.35
C PHE A 81 4.64 7.36 8.96
N THR A 82 5.14 8.17 9.90
CA THR A 82 5.45 9.58 9.71
C THR A 82 6.93 9.82 10.00
N VAL A 83 7.58 10.67 9.21
CA VAL A 83 8.95 11.14 9.49
C VAL A 83 8.87 12.45 10.26
N LYS A 84 9.50 12.51 11.43
CA LYS A 84 9.67 13.73 12.23
C LYS A 84 11.16 14.06 12.35
N LYS A 85 11.47 15.33 12.58
CA LYS A 85 12.82 15.81 12.92
C LYS A 85 12.84 16.12 14.41
N ASN A 86 13.79 15.59 15.16
CA ASN A 86 13.97 15.94 16.57
C ASN A 86 14.75 17.27 16.69
N SER A 87 14.84 17.82 17.91
CA SER A 87 15.59 19.06 18.17
C SER A 87 17.09 18.94 17.89
N ALA A 88 17.64 17.72 17.88
CA ALA A 88 19.03 17.42 17.56
C ALA A 88 19.32 17.37 16.05
N GLY A 89 18.27 17.33 15.22
CA GLY A 89 18.39 17.30 13.76
C GLY A 89 18.18 15.93 13.11
N ASP A 90 18.04 14.87 13.91
CA ASP A 90 17.87 13.51 13.44
C ASP A 90 16.43 13.27 12.97
N ARG A 91 16.31 12.42 11.97
CA ARG A 91 15.01 11.97 11.48
C ARG A 91 14.64 10.69 12.20
N ILE A 92 13.43 10.68 12.74
CA ILE A 92 12.84 9.49 13.38
C ILE A 92 11.55 9.17 12.64
N ARG A 93 11.37 7.90 12.29
CA ARG A 93 10.06 7.38 11.87
C ARG A 93 9.31 6.83 13.06
N SER A 94 8.13 7.37 13.29
CA SER A 94 7.16 6.89 14.27
C SER A 94 5.85 6.53 13.55
N ARG A 95 5.08 5.63 14.17
CA ARG A 95 3.73 5.27 13.76
C ARG A 95 2.73 5.77 14.79
#